data_AF-A0A6A4K3T3-F1
#
_entry.id   AF-A0A6A4K3T3-F1
#
_cell.length_a   1.000
_cell.length_b   1.000
_cell.length_c   1.000
_cell.angle_alpha   90.00
_cell.angle_beta   90.00
_cell.angle_gamma   90.00
#
_symmetry.space_group_name_H-M   'P 1'
#
loop_
_entity.id
_entity.type
_entity.pdbx_description
1 polymer ?
#
loop_
_entity_poly.entity_id
_entity_poly.type
_entity_poly.pdbx_seq_one_letter_code
_entity_poly.pdbx_strand_id
1 'polypeptide(L)'
;MDKSNPKWKGKGIAECSLRSERVPHRKIPGPASVVQEALHRKSEGEGVLVMTTQEAVHRALTVENEDTNFVDNPAWINVVKEGYLELAGYTDLVTVNKFPSFARVDLVVALVKSCGHTQSRSPWLHLKDPTSSVEASIHHKAYAEGDFAKKIKTGVCLVLRNIVLF
;
A
#
# COMPACT_ATOMS: atom_id res chain seq x y z
N MET A 1 7.47 -61.99 -46.42
CA MET A 1 7.42 -61.33 -45.09
C MET A 1 8.46 -61.99 -44.22
N ASP A 2 9.62 -61.38 -44.03
CA ASP A 2 10.40 -61.52 -42.80
C ASP A 2 11.39 -60.35 -42.69
N LYS A 3 11.63 -59.91 -41.46
CA LYS A 3 12.34 -58.69 -41.06
C LYS A 3 13.81 -59.02 -40.80
N SER A 4 14.73 -58.15 -41.21
CA SER A 4 16.04 -58.07 -40.57
C SER A 4 16.61 -56.65 -40.61
N ASN A 5 16.87 -56.18 -39.40
CA ASN A 5 17.38 -54.91 -38.90
C ASN A 5 18.75 -54.47 -39.50
N PRO A 6 19.16 -53.21 -39.31
CA PRO A 6 20.36 -53.05 -38.48
C PRO A 6 20.33 -51.93 -37.41
N LYS A 7 20.75 -52.39 -36.21
CA LYS A 7 21.40 -51.73 -35.07
C LYS A 7 22.02 -50.35 -35.31
N TRP A 8 21.75 -49.44 -34.36
CA TRP A 8 22.78 -48.52 -33.82
C TRP A 8 22.69 -48.45 -32.28
N LYS A 9 23.82 -48.73 -31.62
CA LYS A 9 24.04 -48.61 -30.17
C LYS A 9 24.85 -47.35 -29.88
N GLY A 10 24.30 -46.46 -29.05
CA GLY A 10 24.92 -45.98 -27.80
C GLY A 10 26.04 -44.93 -27.81
N LYS A 11 26.04 -44.19 -26.68
CA LYS A 11 27.07 -43.30 -26.09
C LYS A 11 27.13 -41.89 -26.68
N GLY A 12 27.22 -40.82 -25.90
CA GLY A 12 27.36 -40.66 -24.45
C GLY A 12 27.21 -39.17 -24.14
N ILE A 13 26.66 -38.90 -22.96
CA ILE A 13 26.40 -37.57 -22.42
C ILE A 13 27.74 -37.04 -21.88
N ALA A 14 28.12 -35.82 -22.26
CA ALA A 14 29.21 -35.10 -21.61
C ALA A 14 28.61 -33.97 -20.74
N GLU A 15 28.54 -34.21 -19.44
CA GLU A 15 28.66 -33.21 -18.37
C GLU A 15 30.17 -33.03 -18.07
N CYS A 16 30.74 -31.92 -17.60
CA CYS A 16 30.21 -30.75 -16.90
C CYS A 16 31.30 -29.65 -16.81
N SER A 17 30.89 -28.41 -16.49
CA SER A 17 31.60 -27.37 -15.71
C SER A 17 32.82 -26.65 -16.32
N LEU A 18 33.09 -25.33 -16.20
CA LEU A 18 32.61 -24.25 -15.33
C LEU A 18 33.19 -22.90 -15.86
N ARG A 19 32.36 -21.89 -16.14
CA ARG A 19 32.51 -20.46 -15.73
C ARG A 19 31.69 -19.51 -16.61
N SER A 20 30.69 -18.89 -15.97
CA SER A 20 30.30 -17.49 -16.06
C SER A 20 30.81 -16.67 -17.25
N GLU A 21 30.00 -16.60 -18.30
CA GLU A 21 29.93 -15.42 -19.17
C GLU A 21 28.50 -14.91 -19.14
N ARG A 22 28.31 -13.64 -18.72
CA ARG A 22 27.02 -12.97 -18.78
C ARG A 22 26.62 -12.88 -20.25
N VAL A 23 25.76 -13.77 -20.70
CA VAL A 23 25.19 -13.70 -22.04
C VAL A 23 24.37 -12.40 -22.10
N PRO A 24 24.68 -11.44 -23.00
CA PRO A 24 23.87 -10.25 -23.12
C PRO A 24 22.47 -10.68 -23.55
N HIS A 25 21.48 -10.47 -22.70
CA HIS A 25 20.09 -10.83 -22.98
C HIS A 25 19.65 -10.07 -24.24
N ARG A 26 19.45 -10.82 -25.33
CA ARG A 26 18.88 -10.30 -26.56
C ARG A 26 17.47 -9.79 -26.23
N LYS A 27 17.32 -8.46 -26.17
CA LYS A 27 16.01 -7.83 -25.96
C LYS A 27 15.12 -8.16 -27.15
N ILE A 28 13.95 -8.74 -26.90
CA ILE A 28 12.98 -9.04 -27.96
C ILE A 28 12.44 -7.70 -28.49
N PRO A 29 12.69 -7.29 -29.74
CA PRO A 29 12.17 -6.02 -30.23
C PRO A 29 10.64 -6.09 -30.33
N GLY A 30 9.97 -5.05 -29.84
CA GLY A 30 8.51 -4.92 -29.87
C GLY A 30 7.84 -5.01 -28.49
N PRO A 31 6.49 -5.04 -28.44
CA PRO A 31 5.73 -4.96 -27.19
C PRO A 31 6.08 -6.07 -26.17
N ALA A 32 6.57 -7.22 -26.63
CA ALA A 32 7.00 -8.34 -25.80
C ALA A 32 8.23 -8.02 -24.92
N SER A 33 9.08 -7.05 -25.30
CA SER A 33 10.23 -6.63 -24.47
C SER A 33 9.80 -6.01 -23.14
N VAL A 34 8.65 -5.33 -23.11
CA VAL A 34 8.11 -4.71 -21.88
C VAL A 34 7.82 -5.78 -20.82
N VAL A 35 7.26 -6.92 -21.26
CA VAL A 35 6.98 -8.07 -20.38
C VAL A 35 8.28 -8.71 -19.91
N GLN A 36 9.28 -8.84 -20.79
CA GLN A 36 10.58 -9.38 -20.44
C GLN A 36 11.31 -8.50 -19.39
N GLU A 37 11.24 -7.17 -19.50
CA GLU A 37 11.79 -6.27 -18.48
C GLU A 37 11.02 -6.33 -17.15
N ALA A 38 9.69 -6.49 -17.19
CA ALA A 38 8.87 -6.62 -15.98
C ALA A 38 9.15 -7.93 -15.22
N LEU A 39 9.32 -9.05 -15.94
CA LEU A 39 9.67 -10.33 -15.32
C LEU A 39 11.06 -10.29 -14.67
N HIS A 40 12.03 -9.61 -15.30
CA HIS A 40 13.40 -9.55 -14.78
C HIS A 40 13.50 -8.75 -13.47
N ARG A 41 12.61 -7.78 -13.23
CA ARG A 41 12.53 -7.05 -11.95
C ARG A 41 11.95 -7.89 -10.80
N LYS A 42 11.25 -8.98 -11.11
CA LYS A 42 10.62 -9.86 -10.11
C LYS A 42 11.57 -10.94 -9.58
N SER A 43 12.65 -11.26 -10.30
CA SER A 43 13.58 -12.32 -9.90
C SER A 43 14.67 -11.89 -8.92
N GLU A 44 14.81 -10.58 -8.63
CA GLU A 44 15.83 -10.06 -7.71
C GLU A 44 15.30 -9.81 -6.29
N GLY A 45 14.04 -10.13 -6.01
CA GLY A 45 13.45 -10.08 -4.65
C GLY A 45 12.88 -11.43 -4.25
N GLU A 46 13.57 -12.12 -3.33
CA GLU A 46 13.08 -13.32 -2.64
C GLU A 46 11.71 -13.08 -1.99
N GLY A 47 10.86 -14.11 -2.02
CA GLY A 47 9.59 -14.17 -1.29
C GLY A 47 8.39 -14.40 -2.19
N VAL A 48 8.20 -15.64 -2.63
CA VAL A 48 7.04 -16.09 -3.40
C VAL A 48 5.78 -16.00 -2.53
N LEU A 49 5.12 -14.84 -2.57
CA LEU A 49 3.66 -14.77 -2.44
C LEU A 49 3.12 -14.73 -3.87
N VAL A 50 2.61 -15.88 -4.33
CA VAL A 50 1.89 -15.98 -5.59
C VAL A 50 0.57 -15.22 -5.42
N MET A 51 0.61 -13.92 -5.71
CA MET A 51 -0.61 -13.14 -5.91
C MET A 51 -1.28 -13.64 -7.18
N THR A 52 -2.55 -14.03 -7.09
CA THR A 52 -3.34 -14.37 -8.27
C THR A 52 -3.50 -13.13 -9.15
N THR A 53 -3.65 -13.32 -10.46
CA THR A 53 -3.87 -12.21 -11.42
C THR A 53 -5.06 -11.33 -11.00
N GLN A 54 -6.07 -11.93 -10.36
CA GLN A 54 -7.21 -11.20 -9.83
C GLN A 54 -6.87 -10.36 -8.60
N GLU A 55 -6.05 -10.85 -7.67
CA GLU A 55 -5.60 -10.04 -6.52
C GLU A 55 -4.60 -8.96 -6.92
N ALA A 56 -3.84 -9.16 -7.99
CA ALA A 56 -2.98 -8.13 -8.59
C ALA A 56 -3.82 -7.05 -9.27
N VAL A 57 -4.85 -7.43 -10.02
CA VAL A 57 -5.81 -6.51 -10.65
C VAL A 57 -6.65 -5.79 -9.60
N HIS A 58 -7.12 -6.47 -8.56
CA HIS A 58 -7.85 -5.85 -7.44
C HIS A 58 -6.97 -4.82 -6.75
N ARG A 59 -5.70 -5.13 -6.46
CA ARG A 59 -4.73 -4.15 -5.94
C ARG A 59 -4.52 -3.00 -6.91
N ALA A 60 -4.27 -3.28 -8.20
CA ALA A 60 -4.03 -2.27 -9.22
C ALA A 60 -5.25 -1.36 -9.50
N LEU A 61 -6.47 -1.86 -9.30
CA LEU A 61 -7.72 -1.09 -9.44
C LEU A 61 -8.08 -0.33 -8.17
N THR A 62 -7.66 -0.78 -6.99
CA THR A 62 -7.75 -0.01 -5.73
C THR A 62 -6.63 1.02 -5.59
N VAL A 63 -5.67 1.04 -6.51
CA VAL A 63 -4.72 2.16 -6.62
C VAL A 63 -5.49 3.31 -7.26
N GLU A 64 -6.24 4.01 -6.42
CA GLU A 64 -6.47 5.44 -6.63
C GLU A 64 -5.08 6.08 -6.74
N ASN A 65 -4.68 6.30 -7.99
CA ASN A 65 -3.42 6.93 -8.33
C ASN A 65 -3.50 8.40 -7.88
N GLU A 66 -3.10 8.67 -6.64
CA GLU A 66 -2.62 9.98 -6.19
C GLU A 66 -2.01 9.89 -4.78
N ASP A 67 -0.79 10.43 -4.69
CA ASP A 67 0.08 10.59 -3.54
C ASP A 67 0.82 9.35 -3.01
N THR A 68 2.08 9.60 -2.62
CA THR A 68 2.96 8.76 -1.80
C THR A 68 2.17 7.67 -1.08
N ASN A 69 2.47 6.40 -1.37
CA ASN A 69 1.89 5.24 -0.69
C ASN A 69 1.67 5.58 0.78
N PHE A 70 0.41 5.67 1.20
CA PHE A 70 0.03 5.99 2.59
C PHE A 70 0.81 5.14 3.60
N VAL A 71 1.08 3.89 3.23
CA VAL A 71 1.86 2.89 3.98
C VAL A 71 3.33 3.28 4.16
N ASP A 72 3.90 4.05 3.23
CA ASP A 72 5.28 4.54 3.26
C ASP A 72 5.40 5.87 4.01
N ASN A 73 4.29 6.44 4.50
CA ASN A 73 4.34 7.68 5.27
C ASN A 73 5.01 7.44 6.64
N PRO A 74 6.08 8.17 6.98
CA PRO A 74 6.82 7.93 8.21
C PRO A 74 6.00 8.19 9.48
N ALA A 75 5.06 9.14 9.46
CA ALA A 75 4.17 9.41 10.59
C ALA A 75 3.18 8.26 10.81
N TRP A 76 2.66 7.67 9.73
CA TRP A 76 1.82 6.48 9.82
C TRP A 76 2.61 5.29 10.37
N ILE A 77 3.78 5.01 9.80
CA ILE A 77 4.67 3.93 10.26
C ILE A 77 5.00 4.07 11.76
N ASN A 78 5.26 5.29 12.22
CA ASN A 78 5.55 5.53 13.63
C ASN A 78 4.36 5.15 14.52
N VAL A 79 3.15 5.57 14.14
CA VAL A 79 1.94 5.27 14.91
C VAL A 79 1.62 3.78 14.92
N VAL A 80 1.90 3.06 13.83
CA VAL A 80 1.82 1.59 13.81
C VAL A 80 2.85 0.96 14.75
N LYS A 81 4.11 1.41 14.70
CA LYS A 81 5.20 0.90 15.57
C LYS A 81 4.96 1.14 17.05
N GLU A 82 4.33 2.26 17.39
CA GLU A 82 3.93 2.61 18.75
C GLU A 82 2.69 1.84 19.24
N GLY A 83 2.11 0.97 18.40
CA GLY A 83 1.02 0.07 18.79
C GLY A 83 -0.35 0.75 18.90
N TYR A 84 -0.54 1.95 18.33
CA TYR A 84 -1.83 2.66 18.48
C TYR A 84 -3.01 1.92 17.85
N LEU A 85 -2.78 1.13 16.79
CA LEU A 85 -3.82 0.33 16.14
C LEU A 85 -4.23 -0.91 16.95
N GLU A 86 -3.40 -1.31 17.92
CA GLU A 86 -3.63 -2.46 18.79
C GLU A 86 -4.28 -2.05 20.11
N LEU A 87 -4.45 -0.74 20.34
CA LEU A 87 -5.11 -0.21 21.52
C LEU A 87 -6.60 -0.59 21.52
N ALA A 88 -7.10 -0.98 22.70
CA ALA A 88 -8.52 -1.18 22.91
C ALA A 88 -9.30 0.10 22.57
N GLY A 89 -10.38 -0.06 21.79
CA GLY A 89 -11.23 1.05 21.35
C GLY A 89 -10.78 1.72 20.04
N TYR A 90 -9.69 1.27 19.40
CA TYR A 90 -9.37 1.68 18.04
C TYR A 90 -10.52 1.31 17.09
N THR A 91 -10.98 2.30 16.32
CA THR A 91 -11.99 2.14 15.28
C THR A 91 -11.46 2.70 13.97
N ASP A 92 -11.55 1.91 12.91
CA ASP A 92 -11.20 2.32 11.55
C ASP A 92 -12.23 3.29 10.95
N LEU A 93 -11.82 4.05 9.94
CA LEU A 93 -12.68 5.07 9.33
C LEU A 93 -13.89 4.46 8.60
N VAL A 94 -13.77 3.26 8.04
CA VAL A 94 -14.89 2.58 7.37
C VAL A 94 -16.00 2.20 8.36
N THR A 95 -15.65 1.86 9.60
CA THR A 95 -16.61 1.58 10.67
C THR A 95 -17.16 2.86 11.26
N VAL A 96 -16.32 3.90 11.44
CA VAL A 96 -16.77 5.23 11.85
C VAL A 96 -17.87 5.76 10.92
N ASN A 97 -17.71 5.60 9.61
CA ASN A 97 -18.68 6.06 8.63
C ASN A 97 -20.03 5.29 8.67
N LYS A 98 -20.10 4.16 9.38
CA LYS A 98 -21.34 3.39 9.58
C LYS A 98 -22.06 3.76 10.87
N PHE A 99 -21.43 4.51 11.77
CA PHE A 99 -22.04 4.89 13.03
C PHE A 99 -23.11 5.97 12.84
N PRO A 100 -24.14 5.97 13.71
CA PRO A 100 -25.12 7.04 13.72
C PRO A 100 -24.47 8.35 14.17
N SER A 101 -25.06 9.48 13.76
CA SER A 101 -24.72 10.80 14.30
C SER A 101 -24.76 10.77 15.83
N PHE A 102 -23.87 11.53 16.47
CA PHE A 102 -23.67 11.61 17.93
C PHE A 102 -23.09 10.35 18.58
N ALA A 103 -22.72 9.33 17.81
CA ALA A 103 -21.94 8.22 18.35
C ALA A 103 -20.61 8.71 18.91
N ARG A 104 -20.17 8.06 19.99
CA ARG A 104 -18.86 8.29 20.61
C ARG A 104 -17.91 7.22 20.13
N VAL A 105 -16.71 7.63 19.74
CA VAL A 105 -15.63 6.75 19.31
C VAL A 105 -14.42 6.99 20.19
N ASP A 106 -13.91 5.94 20.80
CA ASP A 106 -12.86 6.03 21.81
C ASP A 106 -11.52 6.43 21.20
N LEU A 107 -11.16 5.83 20.06
CA LEU A 107 -9.89 6.08 19.40
C LEU A 107 -10.03 5.95 17.87
N VAL A 108 -9.58 6.98 17.16
CA VAL A 108 -9.41 6.97 15.71
C VAL A 108 -7.98 7.42 15.38
N VAL A 109 -7.37 6.73 14.44
CA VAL A 109 -6.03 7.05 13.94
C VAL A 109 -6.11 7.28 12.44
N ALA A 110 -5.72 8.47 11.98
CA ALA A 110 -5.79 8.81 10.56
C ALA A 110 -4.71 9.81 10.13
N LEU A 111 -4.26 9.67 8.90
CA LEU A 111 -3.36 10.62 8.23
C LEU A 111 -4.14 11.81 7.67
N VAL A 112 -3.62 13.01 7.82
CA VAL A 112 -4.16 14.20 7.17
C VAL A 112 -3.71 14.22 5.71
N LYS A 113 -4.62 13.93 4.77
CA LYS A 113 -4.38 14.05 3.32
C LYS A 113 -4.39 15.51 2.89
N SER A 114 -5.31 16.30 3.41
CA SER A 114 -5.36 17.75 3.18
C SER A 114 -6.06 18.45 4.34
N CYS A 115 -5.82 19.74 4.47
CA CYS A 115 -6.47 20.57 5.49
C CYS A 115 -6.63 21.99 4.98
N GLY A 116 -7.69 22.67 5.42
CA GLY A 116 -7.97 24.04 5.02
C GLY A 116 -8.63 24.85 6.12
N HIS A 117 -8.43 26.17 6.04
CA HIS A 117 -9.17 27.15 6.83
C HIS A 117 -10.08 27.92 5.86
N THR A 118 -11.40 27.82 6.04
CA THR A 118 -12.30 28.73 5.33
C THR A 118 -12.23 30.08 6.04
N GLN A 119 -12.21 31.19 5.28
CA GLN A 119 -11.94 32.57 5.72
C GLN A 119 -12.83 33.12 6.87
N SER A 120 -13.78 32.34 7.40
CA SER A 120 -14.62 32.65 8.57
C SER A 120 -15.19 31.41 9.29
N ARG A 121 -14.68 30.19 9.03
CA ARG A 121 -15.28 28.94 9.57
C ARG A 121 -14.26 28.02 10.24
N SER A 122 -14.81 27.10 11.03
CA SER A 122 -14.12 25.93 11.60
C SER A 122 -13.20 25.27 10.55
N PRO A 123 -11.96 24.95 10.91
CA PRO A 123 -11.05 24.26 9.99
C PRO A 123 -11.59 22.88 9.64
N TRP A 124 -11.35 22.48 8.39
CA TRP A 124 -11.70 21.17 7.86
C TRP A 124 -10.45 20.37 7.54
N LEU A 125 -10.56 19.05 7.65
CA LEU A 125 -9.51 18.07 7.41
C LEU A 125 -10.05 16.98 6.48
N HIS A 126 -9.21 16.51 5.58
CA HIS A 126 -9.41 15.24 4.89
C HIS A 126 -8.53 14.19 5.55
N LEU A 127 -9.15 13.25 6.24
CA LEU A 127 -8.51 12.19 6.99
C LEU A 127 -8.52 10.90 6.16
N LYS A 128 -7.41 10.16 6.16
CA LYS A 128 -7.24 8.89 5.45
C LYS A 128 -6.68 7.84 6.40
N ASP A 129 -7.21 6.63 6.33
CA ASP A 129 -6.61 5.44 6.92
C ASP A 129 -6.53 4.32 5.86
N PRO A 130 -6.02 3.11 6.16
CA PRO A 130 -5.99 2.01 5.18
C PRO A 130 -7.38 1.59 4.66
N THR A 131 -8.45 1.94 5.39
CA THR A 131 -9.80 1.43 5.14
C THR A 131 -10.63 2.37 4.30
N SER A 132 -10.54 3.68 4.55
CA SER A 132 -11.29 4.71 3.83
C SER A 132 -10.70 6.10 4.04
N SER A 133 -11.34 7.09 3.43
CA SER A 133 -11.05 8.50 3.67
C SER A 133 -12.33 9.24 4.03
N VAL A 134 -12.24 10.20 4.95
CA VAL A 134 -13.38 10.97 5.46
C VAL A 134 -13.02 12.44 5.58
N GLU A 135 -13.99 13.31 5.33
CA GLU A 135 -13.86 14.73 5.65
C GLU A 135 -14.36 14.97 7.07
N ALA A 136 -13.56 15.69 7.86
CA ALA A 136 -13.85 16.00 9.25
C ALA A 136 -13.70 17.51 9.48
N SER A 137 -14.45 18.05 10.44
CA SER A 137 -14.30 19.43 10.90
C SER A 137 -13.82 19.46 12.33
N ILE A 138 -12.92 20.41 12.64
CA ILE A 138 -12.45 20.63 14.00
C ILE A 138 -13.21 21.81 14.58
N HIS A 139 -13.76 21.65 15.78
CA HIS A 139 -14.38 22.75 16.49
C HIS A 139 -13.38 23.89 16.75
N HIS A 140 -13.74 25.13 16.43
CA HIS A 140 -12.85 26.29 16.50
C HIS A 140 -12.15 26.47 17.86
N LYS A 141 -12.81 26.12 18.98
CA LYS A 141 -12.18 26.16 20.32
C LYS A 141 -11.00 25.19 20.45
N ALA A 142 -11.17 23.95 19.99
CA ALA A 142 -10.09 22.96 20.01
C ALA A 142 -8.95 23.34 19.05
N TYR A 143 -9.29 24.00 17.94
CA TYR A 143 -8.29 24.51 17.01
C TYR A 143 -7.46 25.68 17.57
N ALA A 144 -8.11 26.59 18.31
CA ALA A 144 -7.46 27.75 18.94
C ALA A 144 -6.67 27.40 20.21
N GLU A 145 -6.77 26.17 20.69
CA GLU A 145 -6.13 25.73 21.93
C GLU A 145 -4.65 25.41 21.71
N GLY A 146 -3.79 26.20 22.34
CA GLY A 146 -2.34 26.01 22.32
C GLY A 146 -1.74 26.06 20.92
N ASP A 147 -0.81 25.13 20.65
CA ASP A 147 -0.13 25.01 19.35
C ASP A 147 -0.80 24.00 18.40
N PHE A 148 -2.03 23.55 18.69
CA PHE A 148 -2.70 22.52 17.89
C PHE A 148 -2.86 22.94 16.43
N ALA A 149 -3.32 24.17 16.18
CA ALA A 149 -3.40 24.75 14.84
C ALA A 149 -2.08 24.72 14.06
N LYS A 150 -0.93 24.89 14.73
CA LYS A 150 0.39 24.91 14.09
C LYS A 150 0.90 23.50 13.73
N LYS A 151 0.40 22.47 14.43
CA LYS A 151 0.81 21.07 14.26
C LYS A 151 -0.01 20.35 13.20
N ILE A 152 -1.22 20.81 12.91
CA ILE A 152 -2.07 20.25 11.85
C ILE A 152 -1.53 20.69 10.49
N LYS A 153 -0.99 19.73 9.73
CA LYS A 153 -0.51 19.90 8.36
C LYS A 153 -0.76 18.63 7.56
N THR A 154 -0.77 18.74 6.24
CA THR A 154 -0.78 17.56 5.37
C THR A 154 0.40 16.64 5.67
N GLY A 155 0.16 15.33 5.67
CA GLY A 155 1.16 14.29 5.88
C GLY A 155 1.44 13.93 7.34
N VAL A 156 0.76 14.57 8.31
CA VAL A 156 0.84 14.17 9.73
C VAL A 156 -0.20 13.11 10.06
N CYS A 157 0.07 12.28 11.07
CA CYS A 157 -0.89 11.33 11.61
C CYS A 157 -1.54 11.93 12.87
N LEU A 158 -2.87 11.87 12.95
CA LEU A 158 -3.66 12.30 14.10
C LEU A 158 -4.11 11.07 14.88
N VAL A 159 -3.87 11.10 16.18
CA VAL A 159 -4.41 10.16 17.16
C VAL A 159 -5.53 10.88 17.90
N LEU A 160 -6.77 10.62 17.52
CA LEU A 160 -7.96 11.28 18.03
C LEU A 160 -8.59 10.39 19.11
N ARG A 161 -8.79 10.93 20.31
CA ARG A 161 -9.39 10.21 21.45
C ARG A 161 -10.71 10.83 21.87
N ASN A 162 -11.67 9.99 22.28
CA ASN A 162 -12.98 10.40 22.78
C ASN A 162 -13.69 11.39 21.85
N ILE A 163 -13.80 11.05 20.57
CA ILE A 163 -14.46 11.91 19.59
C ILE A 163 -15.97 11.65 19.57
N VAL A 164 -16.71 12.69 19.17
CA VAL A 164 -18.15 12.61 18.90
C VAL A 164 -18.35 12.83 17.41
N LEU A 165 -19.12 11.96 16.77
CA LEU A 165 -19.49 12.10 15.37
C LEU A 165 -20.67 13.07 15.24
N PHE A 166 -20.68 13.90 14.20
CA PHE A 166 -21.72 14.90 13.96
C PHE A 166 -22.32 14.69 12.58
#